data_AF-A0A7Y2ZYM6-F1
#
_entry.id   AF-A0A7Y2ZYM6-F1
#
_cell.length_a   1.000
_cell.length_b   1.000
_cell.length_c   1.000
_cell.angle_alpha   90.00
_cell.angle_beta   90.00
_cell.angle_gamma   90.00
#
_symmetry.space_group_name_H-M   'P 1'
#
loop_
_entity.id
_entity.type
_entity.pdbx_description
1 polymer ?
#
loop_
_entity_poly.entity_id
_entity_poly.type
_entity_poly.pdbx_seq_one_letter_code
_entity_poly.pdbx_strand_id
1 'polypeptide(L)'
;MSSFNAPFLGMLPSLLSLVVIFGLLSPEATILLMFVLPIKAKYLSYGTVLVTLLTFLAKANPNGAYHLGGILFGYIYFKGPGTLFDPNLIYLKYLKWQLKKKRSRFGVIDGEKKKDDDQLTYH
;
A
#
# COMPACT_ATOMS: atom_id res chain seq x y z
N MET A 1 26.23 -22.11 28.35
CA MET A 1 24.94 -21.62 28.85
C MET A 1 24.30 -20.80 27.74
N SER A 2 23.30 -21.37 27.09
CA SER A 2 22.54 -20.75 26.00
C SER A 2 21.73 -19.60 26.61
N SER A 3 22.29 -18.39 26.60
CA SER A 3 21.53 -17.19 26.95
C SER A 3 20.28 -17.17 26.09
N PHE A 4 19.13 -17.12 26.74
CA PHE A 4 17.83 -17.01 26.11
C PHE A 4 17.90 -15.93 25.00
N ASN A 5 17.94 -16.38 23.74
CA ASN A 5 17.51 -15.61 22.57
C ASN A 5 16.00 -15.41 22.71
N ALA A 6 15.57 -14.69 23.74
CA ALA A 6 14.23 -14.15 23.77
C ALA A 6 14.12 -13.25 22.52
N PRO A 7 13.23 -13.54 21.56
CA PRO A 7 12.96 -12.60 20.49
C PRO A 7 12.49 -11.34 21.20
N PHE A 8 13.32 -10.29 21.16
CA PHE A 8 13.18 -9.08 21.96
C PHE A 8 11.71 -8.63 21.94
N LEU A 9 11.06 -8.70 23.11
CA LEU A 9 9.65 -8.36 23.32
C LEU A 9 9.39 -6.94 22.81
N GLY A 10 8.86 -6.88 21.60
CA GLY A 10 8.93 -5.71 20.71
C GLY A 10 7.79 -4.72 20.91
N MET A 11 7.85 -3.90 21.97
CA MET A 11 7.01 -2.70 22.04
C MET A 11 7.56 -1.58 21.12
N LEU A 12 8.88 -1.51 20.95
CA LEU A 12 9.54 -0.43 20.20
C LEU A 12 9.04 -0.28 18.75
N PRO A 13 8.87 -1.36 17.94
CA PRO A 13 8.32 -1.23 16.59
C PRO A 13 6.89 -0.65 16.59
N SER A 14 6.04 -1.03 17.55
CA SER A 14 4.68 -0.52 17.68
C SER A 14 4.66 0.96 18.05
N LEU A 15 5.54 1.40 18.95
CA LEU A 15 5.68 2.81 19.32
C LEU A 15 6.16 3.66 18.14
N LEU A 16 7.17 3.20 17.40
CA LEU A 16 7.65 3.91 16.21
C LEU A 16 6.54 4.02 15.15
N SER A 17 5.75 2.95 14.98
CA SER A 17 4.59 2.96 14.08
C SER A 17 3.54 3.97 14.51
N LEU A 18 3.24 4.06 15.82
CA LEU A 18 2.30 5.02 16.36
C LEU A 18 2.76 6.47 16.14
N VAL A 19 4.04 6.76 16.37
CA VAL A 19 4.63 8.09 16.10
C VAL A 19 4.49 8.46 14.62
N VAL A 20 4.77 7.51 13.71
CA VAL A 20 4.64 7.72 12.27
C VAL A 20 3.19 7.99 11.89
N ILE A 21 2.25 7.15 12.34
CA ILE A 21 0.82 7.29 12.07
C ILE A 21 0.29 8.62 12.61
N PHE A 22 0.65 8.99 13.84
CA PHE A 22 0.26 10.28 14.43
C PHE A 22 0.75 11.46 13.59
N GLY A 23 2.02 11.45 13.18
CA GLY A 23 2.58 12.53 12.36
C GLY A 23 2.00 12.59 10.95
N LEU A 24 1.46 11.48 10.43
CA LEU A 24 0.73 11.47 9.15
C LEU A 24 -0.72 11.94 9.30
N LEU A 25 -1.39 11.58 10.40
CA LEU A 25 -2.76 11.99 10.72
C LEU A 25 -2.87 13.49 11.03
N SER A 26 -1.90 14.02 11.75
CA SER A 26 -1.91 15.40 12.23
C SER A 26 -0.60 16.12 11.90
N PRO A 27 -0.29 16.31 10.60
CA PRO A 27 1.03 16.77 10.17
C PRO A 27 1.39 18.19 10.65
N GLU A 28 0.39 19.03 10.87
CA GLU A 28 0.55 20.41 11.36
C GLU A 28 0.41 20.52 12.90
N ALA A 29 0.15 19.42 13.61
CA ALA A 29 0.16 19.44 15.07
C ALA A 29 1.57 19.77 15.58
N THR A 30 1.63 20.64 16.57
CA THR A 30 2.89 21.04 17.20
C THR A 30 3.15 20.15 18.41
N ILE A 31 4.27 19.44 18.39
CA ILE A 31 4.78 18.63 19.50
C ILE A 31 5.99 19.36 20.08
N LEU A 32 6.06 19.46 21.40
CA LEU A 32 7.26 19.93 22.09
C LEU A 32 8.25 18.77 22.22
N LEU A 33 9.26 18.74 21.36
CA LEU A 33 10.35 17.78 21.45
C LEU A 33 11.11 18.00 22.76
N MET A 34 11.13 16.94 23.59
CA MET A 34 11.73 16.97 24.93
C MET A 34 11.23 18.13 25.80
N PHE A 35 10.01 18.64 25.55
CA PHE A 35 9.44 19.82 26.20
C PHE A 35 10.21 21.14 25.98
N VAL A 36 11.15 21.19 25.02
CA VAL A 36 11.97 22.38 24.74
C VAL A 36 11.68 22.96 23.37
N LEU A 37 11.66 22.14 22.31
CA LEU A 37 11.60 22.62 20.94
C LEU A 37 10.24 22.32 20.30
N PRO A 38 9.45 23.33 19.90
CA PRO A 38 8.22 23.10 19.16
C PRO A 38 8.55 22.64 17.74
N ILE A 39 8.09 21.46 17.37
CA ILE A 39 8.25 20.88 16.05
C ILE A 39 6.92 20.35 15.51
N LYS A 40 6.75 20.37 14.20
CA LYS A 40 5.57 19.78 13.57
C LYS A 40 5.66 18.25 13.58
N ALA A 41 4.55 17.57 13.85
CA ALA A 41 4.49 16.12 13.96
C ALA A 41 4.94 15.39 12.68
N LYS A 42 4.76 16.01 11.50
CA LYS A 42 5.28 15.46 10.22
C LYS A 42 6.78 15.23 10.22
N TYR A 43 7.56 16.10 10.88
CA TYR A 43 9.02 15.96 10.92
C TYR A 43 9.44 14.78 11.80
N LEU A 44 8.71 14.51 12.88
CA LEU A 44 8.94 13.30 13.69
C LEU A 44 8.64 12.05 12.88
N SER A 45 7.51 12.00 12.18
CA SER A 45 7.15 10.86 11.32
C SER A 45 8.22 10.59 10.25
N TYR A 46 8.60 11.60 9.46
CA TYR A 46 9.63 11.43 8.43
C TYR A 46 11.00 11.10 9.02
N GLY A 47 11.38 11.73 10.12
CA GLY A 47 12.63 11.46 10.82
C GLY A 47 12.70 10.02 11.32
N THR A 48 11.63 9.51 11.95
CA THR A 48 11.55 8.14 12.43
C THR A 48 11.69 7.13 11.29
N VAL A 49 10.99 7.34 10.17
CA VAL A 49 11.11 6.45 8.99
C VAL A 49 12.53 6.47 8.43
N LEU A 50 13.10 7.67 8.25
CA LEU A 50 14.43 7.84 7.67
C LEU A 50 15.52 7.20 8.54
N VAL A 51 15.53 7.46 9.85
CA VAL A 51 16.52 6.89 10.78
C VAL A 51 16.40 5.37 10.84
N THR A 52 15.17 4.84 10.87
CA THR A 52 14.95 3.40 10.89
C THR A 52 15.44 2.74 9.60
N LEU A 53 15.22 3.38 8.45
CA LEU A 53 15.69 2.91 7.15
C LEU A 53 17.22 2.94 7.06
N LEU A 54 17.84 4.06 7.43
CA LEU A 54 19.30 4.17 7.43
C LEU A 54 19.94 3.16 8.38
N THR A 55 19.36 2.94 9.56
CA THR A 55 19.86 1.96 10.53
C THR A 55 19.75 0.54 9.98
N PHE A 56 18.66 0.22 9.30
CA PHE A 56 18.49 -1.06 8.62
C PHE A 56 19.54 -1.26 7.52
N LEU A 57 19.75 -0.27 6.64
CA LEU A 57 20.74 -0.33 5.57
C LEU A 57 22.17 -0.45 6.12
N ALA A 58 22.50 0.33 7.15
CA ALA A 58 23.87 0.43 7.66
C ALA A 58 24.31 -0.80 8.46
N LYS A 59 23.40 -1.42 9.22
CA LYS A 59 23.76 -2.53 10.12
C LYS A 59 23.48 -3.92 9.55
N ALA A 60 22.74 -4.03 8.44
CA ALA A 60 22.29 -5.32 7.86
C ALA A 60 21.87 -6.34 8.93
N ASN A 61 21.26 -5.86 10.01
CA ASN A 61 21.02 -6.60 11.24
C ASN A 61 19.53 -6.98 11.31
N PRO A 62 19.19 -8.22 11.71
CA PRO A 62 17.80 -8.65 11.90
C PRO A 62 16.96 -7.66 12.72
N ASN A 63 17.55 -6.95 13.69
CA ASN A 63 16.86 -5.95 14.50
C ASN A 63 16.30 -4.78 13.68
N GLY A 64 17.02 -4.30 12.67
CA GLY A 64 16.55 -3.22 11.79
C GLY A 64 15.34 -3.64 10.94
N ALA A 65 15.28 -4.92 10.55
CA ALA A 65 14.17 -5.46 9.78
C ALA A 65 12.86 -5.47 10.59
N TYR A 66 12.91 -5.78 11.89
CA TYR A 66 11.72 -5.75 12.76
C TYR A 66 11.16 -4.33 12.95
N HIS A 67 12.04 -3.33 13.10
CA HIS A 67 11.59 -1.94 13.24
C HIS A 67 10.97 -1.39 11.96
N LEU A 68 11.58 -1.64 10.80
CA LEU A 68 11.00 -1.28 9.51
C LEU A 68 9.71 -2.04 9.23
N GLY A 69 9.67 -3.33 9.56
CA GLY A 69 8.48 -4.16 9.43
C GLY A 69 7.32 -3.59 10.23
N GLY A 70 7.53 -3.21 11.49
CA GLY A 70 6.51 -2.56 12.32
C GLY A 70 5.96 -1.30 11.67
N ILE A 71 6.84 -0.37 11.29
CA ILE A 71 6.44 0.90 10.65
C ILE A 71 5.66 0.65 9.37
N LEU A 72 6.11 -0.31 8.54
CA LEU A 72 5.46 -0.66 7.28
C LEU A 72 4.06 -1.26 7.52
N PHE A 73 3.93 -2.21 8.46
CA PHE A 73 2.64 -2.78 8.83
C PHE A 73 1.69 -1.73 9.40
N GLY A 74 2.19 -0.84 10.26
CA GLY A 74 1.42 0.29 10.79
C GLY A 74 0.93 1.23 9.69
N TYR A 75 1.78 1.54 8.70
CA TYR A 75 1.41 2.34 7.54
C TYR A 75 0.35 1.66 6.65
N ILE A 76 0.51 0.36 6.38
CA ILE A 76 -0.47 -0.43 5.62
C ILE A 76 -1.82 -0.46 6.33
N TYR A 77 -1.82 -0.66 7.65
CA TYR A 77 -3.03 -0.60 8.46
C TYR A 77 -3.70 0.77 8.39
N PHE A 78 -2.91 1.85 8.53
CA PHE A 78 -3.40 3.23 8.45
C PHE A 78 -4.01 3.57 7.08
N LYS A 79 -3.35 3.21 5.98
CA LYS A 79 -3.83 3.49 4.62
C LYS A 79 -4.99 2.58 4.19
N GLY A 80 -5.23 1.52 4.95
CA GLY A 80 -6.20 0.48 4.65
C GLY A 80 -5.67 -0.49 3.58
N PRO A 81 -5.75 -1.81 3.82
CA PRO A 81 -5.27 -2.81 2.86
C PRO A 81 -6.00 -2.72 1.51
N GLY A 82 -7.23 -2.21 1.46
CA GLY A 82 -8.03 -2.05 0.24
C GLY A 82 -7.49 -1.01 -0.75
N THR A 83 -6.64 -0.05 -0.31
CA THR A 83 -5.99 0.89 -1.24
C THR A 83 -4.73 0.30 -1.89
N LEU A 84 -4.14 -0.73 -1.29
CA LEU A 84 -2.94 -1.41 -1.80
C LEU A 84 -3.28 -2.71 -2.55
N PHE A 85 -4.30 -3.42 -2.07
CA PHE A 85 -4.84 -4.63 -2.68
C PHE A 85 -6.32 -4.40 -2.92
N ASP A 86 -6.68 -4.04 -4.15
CA ASP A 86 -8.09 -3.96 -4.57
C ASP A 86 -8.55 -5.36 -5.02
N PRO A 87 -9.26 -6.12 -4.16
CA PRO A 87 -9.72 -7.47 -4.51
C PRO A 87 -10.68 -7.45 -5.70
N ASN A 88 -11.40 -6.34 -5.93
CA ASN A 88 -12.26 -6.21 -7.08
C ASN A 88 -11.44 -6.17 -8.37
N LEU A 89 -10.29 -5.51 -8.36
CA LEU A 89 -9.40 -5.45 -9.54
C LEU A 89 -8.85 -6.85 -9.90
N ILE A 90 -8.48 -7.64 -8.89
CA ILE A 90 -8.01 -9.01 -9.07
C ILE A 90 -9.15 -9.90 -9.60
N TYR A 91 -10.34 -9.78 -9.02
CA TYR A 91 -11.53 -10.49 -9.47
C TYR A 91 -11.93 -10.13 -10.91
N LEU A 92 -11.90 -8.85 -11.27
CA LEU A 92 -12.15 -8.38 -12.63
C LEU A 92 -11.12 -8.92 -13.63
N LYS A 93 -9.84 -8.98 -13.24
CA LYS A 93 -8.79 -9.58 -14.08
C LYS A 93 -9.02 -11.07 -14.30
N TYR A 94 -9.44 -11.78 -13.25
CA TYR A 94 -9.83 -13.20 -13.33
C TYR A 94 -11.04 -13.41 -14.25
N LEU A 95 -12.09 -12.59 -14.09
CA LEU A 95 -13.28 -12.63 -14.94
C LEU A 95 -12.95 -12.34 -16.41
N LYS A 96 -12.11 -11.33 -16.69
CA LYS A 96 -11.64 -11.03 -18.06
C LYS A 96 -10.89 -12.21 -18.68
N TRP A 97 -10.06 -12.90 -17.90
CA TRP A 97 -9.34 -14.08 -18.37
C TRP A 97 -10.29 -15.25 -18.70
N GLN A 98 -11.27 -15.51 -17.84
CA GLN A 98 -12.35 -16.47 -18.09
C GLN A 98 -13.15 -16.11 -19.34
N LEU A 99 -13.55 -14.84 -19.51
CA LEU A 99 -14.26 -14.34 -20.69
C LEU A 99 -13.45 -14.50 -21.96
N LYS A 100 -12.14 -14.19 -21.94
CA LYS A 100 -11.25 -14.39 -23.10
C LYS A 100 -11.20 -15.87 -23.51
N LYS A 101 -11.12 -16.78 -22.53
CA LYS A 101 -11.09 -18.23 -22.76
C LYS A 101 -12.43 -18.79 -23.25
N LYS A 102 -13.56 -18.20 -22.85
CA LYS A 102 -14.89 -18.57 -23.33
C LYS A 102 -15.20 -17.95 -24.70
N ARG A 103 -14.75 -16.71 -24.96
CA ARG A 103 -14.91 -16.00 -26.25
C ARG A 103 -14.24 -16.71 -27.41
N SER A 104 -13.14 -17.43 -27.19
CA SER A 104 -12.51 -18.24 -28.25
C SER A 104 -13.34 -19.46 -28.70
N ARG A 105 -14.46 -19.78 -28.01
CA ARG A 105 -15.38 -20.85 -28.39
C ARG A 105 -16.68 -20.36 -29.04
N PHE A 106 -16.95 -19.07 -28.98
CA PHE A 106 -18.09 -18.46 -29.65
C PHE A 106 -17.58 -17.84 -30.95
N GLY A 107 -18.04 -18.35 -32.09
CA GLY A 107 -17.77 -17.75 -33.38
C GLY A 107 -18.23 -16.29 -33.36
N VAL A 108 -17.32 -15.38 -33.66
CA VAL A 108 -17.66 -13.96 -33.79
C VAL A 108 -18.43 -13.83 -35.09
N ILE A 109 -19.75 -13.67 -35.01
CA ILE A 109 -20.51 -13.12 -36.13
C ILE A 109 -20.26 -11.63 -36.08
N ASP A 110 -19.29 -11.17 -36.87
CA ASP A 110 -19.13 -9.76 -37.16
C ASP A 110 -20.41 -9.32 -37.86
N GLY A 111 -21.25 -8.56 -37.15
CA GLY A 111 -22.41 -7.93 -37.76
C GLY A 111 -21.89 -6.99 -38.83
N GLU A 112 -22.05 -7.37 -40.10
CA GLU A 112 -21.80 -6.50 -41.23
C GLU A 112 -22.55 -5.19 -40.99
N LYS A 113 -21.81 -4.09 -40.85
CA LYS A 113 -22.38 -2.75 -40.98
C LYS A 113 -22.88 -2.66 -42.42
N LYS A 114 -24.16 -2.94 -42.64
CA LYS A 114 -24.84 -2.65 -43.90
C LYS A 114 -24.57 -1.19 -44.25
N LYS A 115 -23.92 -0.98 -45.40
CA LYS A 115 -23.89 0.32 -46.07
C LYS A 115 -25.32 0.65 -46.46
N ASP A 116 -25.85 1.73 -45.92
CA ASP A 116 -27.07 2.38 -46.40
C ASP A 116 -26.80 2.90 -47.81
N ASP A 117 -27.14 2.12 -48.83
CA ASP A 117 -27.21 2.53 -50.24
C ASP A 117 -28.46 1.91 -50.87
N ASP A 118 -29.63 2.16 -50.29
CA ASP A 118 -30.91 1.90 -50.96
C ASP A 118 -31.58 3.25 -51.28
N GLN A 119 -31.34 3.72 -52.51
CA GLN A 119 -32.13 4.79 -53.12
C GLN A 119 -33.58 4.32 -53.24
N LEU A 120 -34.50 5.06 -52.63
CA LEU A 120 -35.95 4.82 -52.69
C LEU A 120 -36.51 5.35 -54.03
N THR A 121 -36.73 4.47 -54.99
CA THR A 121 -37.48 4.76 -56.22
C THR A 121 -38.97 4.56 -55.95
N TYR A 122 -39.74 5.64 -55.93
CA TYR A 122 -41.20 5.60 -55.93
C TYR A 122 -41.71 5.33 -57.36
N HIS A 123 -42.56 4.31 -57.50
CA HIS A 123 -43.46 4.12 -58.65
C HIS A 123 -44.91 4.25 -58.18
#